data_AF-A0A967M241-F1
#
_entry.id   AF-A0A967M241-F1
#
_cell.length_a   1.000
_cell.length_b   1.000
_cell.length_c   1.000
_cell.angle_alpha   90.00
_cell.angle_beta   90.00
_cell.angle_gamma   90.00
#
_symmetry.space_group_name_H-M   'P 1'
#
loop_
_entity.id
_entity.type
_entity.pdbx_description
1 polymer ?
#
loop_
_entity_poly.entity_id
_entity_poly.type
_entity_poly.pdbx_seq_one_letter_code
_entity_poly.pdbx_strand_id
1 'polypeptide(L)'
;MSPRKKRFVQFGISAVLITLGVVGFLVMTASKPEMKKRKPPAPVPMVRTIKTNSGPQTVYIRGEGTVRPLREINLVPEVGGKVVRVSPALVNGGVFRKGDTLLQIDPVDYELAVTLAKAKVKDAE
;
A
#
# COMPACT_ATOMS: atom_id res chain seq x y z
N MET A 1 -53.36 -59.37 87.20
CA MET A 1 -52.18 -58.49 87.21
C MET A 1 -50.93 -59.34 87.10
N SER A 2 -50.17 -59.31 85.99
CA SER A 2 -48.79 -59.83 85.98
C SER A 2 -47.86 -58.81 85.29
N PRO A 3 -47.04 -58.07 86.05
CA PRO A 3 -46.26 -56.93 85.55
C PRO A 3 -45.10 -57.32 84.60
N ARG A 4 -44.87 -58.62 84.36
CA ARG A 4 -43.80 -59.12 83.49
C ARG A 4 -44.15 -59.08 81.98
N LYS A 5 -45.40 -59.37 81.59
CA LYS A 5 -45.81 -59.35 80.17
C LYS A 5 -45.85 -57.94 79.57
N LYS A 6 -46.30 -56.93 80.33
CA LYS A 6 -46.31 -55.52 79.86
C LYS A 6 -44.90 -54.98 79.60
N ARG A 7 -43.92 -55.31 80.46
CA ARG A 7 -42.52 -54.90 80.26
C ARG A 7 -41.91 -55.54 79.02
N PHE A 8 -42.17 -56.83 78.78
CA PHE A 8 -41.69 -57.52 77.57
C PHE A 8 -42.26 -56.93 76.28
N VAL A 9 -43.56 -56.60 76.25
CA VAL A 9 -44.18 -55.92 75.11
C VAL A 9 -43.59 -54.52 74.89
N GLN A 10 -43.32 -53.79 75.98
CA GLN A 10 -42.72 -52.46 75.92
C GLN A 10 -41.28 -52.50 75.39
N PHE A 11 -40.47 -53.48 75.81
CA PHE A 11 -39.14 -53.72 75.26
C PHE A 11 -39.19 -54.10 73.77
N GLY A 12 -40.17 -54.91 73.35
CA GLY A 12 -40.37 -55.26 71.94
C GLY A 12 -40.68 -54.04 71.07
N ILE A 13 -41.59 -53.16 71.52
CA ILE A 13 -41.95 -51.93 70.80
C ILE A 13 -40.76 -50.96 70.71
N SER A 14 -40.00 -50.80 71.80
CA SER A 14 -38.79 -49.96 71.78
C SER A 14 -37.72 -50.51 70.83
N ALA A 15 -37.52 -51.83 70.80
CA ALA A 15 -36.58 -52.45 69.86
C ALA A 15 -36.98 -52.23 68.40
N VAL A 16 -38.28 -52.34 68.09
CA VAL A 16 -38.81 -52.08 66.74
C VAL A 16 -38.66 -50.62 66.33
N LEU A 17 -38.88 -49.67 67.24
CA LEU A 17 -38.69 -48.24 66.96
C LEU A 17 -37.22 -47.91 66.67
N ILE A 18 -36.29 -48.49 67.44
CA ILE A 18 -34.86 -48.28 67.25
C ILE A 18 -34.42 -48.88 65.91
N THR A 19 -34.84 -50.10 65.57
CA THR A 19 -34.49 -50.71 64.28
C THR A 19 -35.05 -49.93 63.11
N LEU A 20 -36.29 -49.43 63.21
CA LEU A 20 -36.89 -48.58 62.17
C LEU A 20 -36.09 -47.28 61.97
N GLY A 21 -35.65 -46.66 63.06
CA GLY A 21 -34.84 -45.45 63.02
C GLY A 21 -33.46 -45.67 62.39
N VAL A 22 -32.79 -46.76 62.73
CA VAL A 22 -31.47 -47.12 62.17
C VAL A 22 -31.58 -47.42 60.68
N VAL A 23 -32.60 -48.18 60.25
CA VAL A 23 -32.84 -48.46 58.83
C VAL A 23 -33.15 -47.18 58.07
N GLY A 24 -34.00 -46.30 58.62
CA GLY A 24 -34.31 -45.01 58.01
C GLY A 24 -33.07 -44.12 57.83
N PHE A 25 -32.19 -44.08 58.84
CA PHE A 25 -30.93 -43.33 58.76
C PHE A 25 -30.00 -43.88 57.68
N LEU A 26 -29.82 -45.20 57.63
CA LEU A 26 -28.95 -45.84 56.64
C LEU A 26 -29.45 -45.57 55.20
N VAL A 27 -30.75 -45.69 54.94
CA VAL A 27 -31.35 -45.40 53.63
C VAL A 27 -31.15 -43.94 53.22
N MET A 28 -31.33 -42.98 54.14
CA MET A 28 -31.11 -41.56 53.86
C MET A 28 -29.64 -41.24 53.57
N THR A 29 -28.70 -41.91 54.25
CA THR A 29 -27.26 -41.69 54.01
C THR A 29 -26.78 -42.31 52.71
N ALA A 30 -27.27 -43.51 52.37
CA ALA A 30 -26.94 -44.20 51.12
C ALA A 30 -27.53 -43.51 49.88
N SER A 31 -28.65 -42.81 50.04
CA SER A 31 -29.33 -42.12 48.93
C SER A 31 -28.78 -40.72 48.66
N LYS A 32 -27.73 -40.28 49.36
CA LYS A 32 -27.11 -38.97 49.08
C LYS A 32 -26.35 -39.06 47.76
N PRO A 33 -26.78 -38.33 46.70
CA PRO A 33 -26.07 -38.34 45.44
C PRO A 33 -24.70 -37.65 45.60
N GLU A 34 -23.64 -38.30 45.15
CA GLU A 34 -22.32 -37.68 45.12
C GLU A 34 -22.32 -36.50 44.14
N MET A 35 -22.26 -35.28 44.68
CA MET A 35 -22.10 -34.07 43.87
C MET A 35 -20.72 -34.08 43.22
N LYS A 36 -20.66 -34.45 41.93
CA LYS A 36 -19.47 -34.27 41.11
C LYS A 36 -19.13 -32.79 41.03
N LYS A 37 -18.11 -32.35 41.76
CA LYS A 37 -17.56 -30.99 41.69
C LYS A 37 -17.04 -30.73 40.28
N ARG A 38 -17.83 -30.09 39.42
CA ARG A 38 -17.35 -29.59 38.13
C ARG A 38 -16.53 -28.33 38.39
N LYS A 39 -15.23 -28.38 38.07
CA LYS A 39 -14.40 -27.18 38.06
C LYS A 39 -14.89 -26.26 36.94
N PRO A 40 -15.20 -24.98 37.21
CA PRO A 40 -15.54 -24.05 36.15
C PRO A 40 -14.35 -23.91 35.18
N PRO A 41 -14.60 -23.78 33.87
CA PRO A 41 -13.54 -23.53 32.90
C PRO A 41 -12.82 -22.21 33.23
N ALA A 42 -11.52 -22.16 32.97
CA ALA A 42 -10.73 -20.96 33.18
C ALA A 42 -11.23 -19.81 32.29
N PRO A 43 -11.25 -18.56 32.79
CA PRO A 43 -11.67 -17.42 31.98
C PRO A 43 -10.67 -17.20 30.84
N VAL A 44 -11.18 -17.15 29.61
CA VAL A 44 -10.40 -16.80 28.42
C VAL A 44 -10.30 -15.28 28.31
N PRO A 45 -9.10 -14.71 28.10
CA PRO A 45 -8.96 -13.27 27.97
C PRO A 45 -9.59 -12.79 26.66
N MET A 46 -10.46 -11.78 26.75
CA MET A 46 -11.06 -11.15 25.58
C MET A 46 -10.04 -10.23 24.92
N VAL A 47 -9.61 -10.58 23.71
CA VAL A 47 -8.66 -9.79 22.92
C VAL A 47 -9.33 -9.23 21.67
N ARG A 48 -8.88 -8.06 21.23
CA ARG A 48 -9.29 -7.46 19.97
C ARG A 48 -8.28 -7.81 18.89
N THR A 49 -8.78 -8.31 17.76
CA THR A 49 -7.96 -8.63 16.58
C THR A 49 -8.51 -7.92 15.36
N ILE A 50 -7.63 -7.55 14.44
CA ILE A 50 -7.98 -7.10 13.10
C ILE A 50 -7.50 -8.14 12.09
N LYS A 51 -8.34 -8.47 11.11
CA LYS A 51 -7.94 -9.31 9.98
C LYS A 51 -7.28 -8.42 8.93
N THR A 52 -6.04 -8.72 8.57
CA THR A 52 -5.31 -8.02 7.51
C THR A 52 -5.23 -8.89 6.27
N ASN A 53 -5.46 -8.27 5.11
CA ASN A 53 -5.26 -8.91 3.81
C ASN A 53 -4.03 -8.28 3.18
N SER A 54 -3.09 -9.12 2.73
CA SER A 54 -1.92 -8.66 1.98
C SER A 54 -2.24 -8.67 0.50
N GLY A 55 -1.89 -7.59 -0.19
CA GLY A 55 -2.04 -7.45 -1.63
C GLY A 55 -0.95 -6.55 -2.19
N PRO A 56 -0.67 -6.64 -3.50
CA PRO A 56 0.30 -5.75 -4.14
C PRO A 56 -0.18 -4.30 -4.04
N GLN A 57 0.67 -3.43 -3.50
CA GLN A 57 0.44 -1.99 -3.43
C GLN A 57 1.52 -1.27 -4.21
N THR A 58 1.13 -0.63 -5.31
CA THR A 58 2.05 0.21 -6.09
C THR A 58 2.23 1.55 -5.40
N VAL A 59 3.47 1.88 -5.05
CA VAL A 59 3.84 3.20 -4.52
C VAL A 59 4.32 4.08 -5.67
N TYR A 60 3.65 5.20 -5.88
CA TYR A 60 4.08 6.21 -6.86
C TYR A 60 4.93 7.27 -6.17
N ILE A 61 6.18 7.41 -6.62
CA ILE A 61 7.08 8.48 -6.17
C ILE A 61 7.04 9.57 -7.24
N ARG A 62 6.65 10.78 -6.85
CA ARG A 62 6.70 11.96 -7.73
C ARG A 62 8.00 12.70 -7.46
N GLY A 63 8.78 12.91 -8.51
CA GLY A 63 9.97 13.75 -8.48
C GLY A 63 9.79 14.97 -9.39
N GLU A 64 10.45 16.07 -9.04
CA GLU A 64 10.52 17.26 -9.87
C GLU A 64 11.90 17.35 -10.54
N GLY A 65 11.98 18.06 -11.65
CA GLY A 65 13.22 18.27 -12.40
C GLY A 65 13.06 19.38 -13.41
N THR A 66 14.19 19.84 -13.96
CA THR A 66 14.21 20.92 -14.97
C THR A 66 14.32 20.33 -16.37
N VAL A 67 13.50 20.82 -17.30
CA VAL A 67 13.62 20.49 -18.72
C VAL A 67 14.71 21.34 -19.37
N ARG A 68 15.51 20.73 -20.25
CA ARG A 68 16.54 21.42 -21.03
C ARG A 68 16.34 21.10 -22.51
N PRO A 69 16.63 22.05 -23.41
CA PRO A 69 16.53 21.80 -24.84
C PRO A 69 17.50 20.69 -25.25
N LEU A 70 17.06 19.80 -26.15
CA LEU A 70 17.91 18.75 -26.70
C LEU A 70 19.07 19.32 -27.52
N ARG A 71 18.84 20.45 -28.19
CA ARG A 71 19.82 21.16 -29.01
C ARG A 71 19.65 22.66 -28.84
N GLU A 72 20.75 23.35 -28.69
CA GLU A 72 20.84 24.80 -28.62
C GLU A 72 21.89 25.23 -29.66
N ILE A 73 21.56 26.25 -30.45
CA ILE A 73 22.42 26.73 -31.53
C ILE A 73 22.58 28.24 -31.41
N ASN A 74 23.80 28.72 -31.62
CA ASN A 74 24.08 30.14 -31.80
C ASN A 74 24.14 30.42 -33.30
N LEU A 75 23.21 31.23 -33.79
CA LEU A 75 23.18 31.62 -35.20
C LEU A 75 24.19 32.72 -35.44
N VAL A 76 25.30 32.39 -36.12
CA VAL A 76 26.33 33.34 -36.53
C VAL A 76 26.50 33.29 -38.05
N PRO A 77 26.62 34.43 -38.73
CA PRO A 77 26.91 34.44 -40.16
C PRO A 77 28.34 33.95 -40.41
N GLU A 78 28.52 33.11 -41.43
CA GLU A 78 29.85 32.60 -41.81
C GLU A 78 30.71 33.67 -42.51
N VAL A 79 30.08 34.67 -43.10
CA VAL A 79 30.73 35.75 -43.85
C VAL A 79 30.24 37.11 -43.36
N GLY A 80 31.09 38.13 -43.46
CA GLY A 80 30.71 39.50 -43.16
C GLY A 80 29.87 40.15 -44.26
N GLY A 81 29.19 41.25 -43.96
CA GLY A 81 28.50 42.03 -44.98
C GLY A 81 27.23 42.69 -44.48
N LYS A 82 26.58 43.44 -45.35
CA LYS A 82 25.33 44.15 -45.04
C LYS A 82 24.16 43.18 -45.09
N VAL A 83 23.29 43.23 -44.07
CA VAL A 83 22.04 42.47 -44.07
C VAL A 83 21.01 43.17 -44.96
N VAL A 84 20.51 42.47 -45.97
CA VAL A 84 19.49 43.00 -46.91
C VAL A 84 18.10 42.45 -46.65
N ARG A 85 17.99 41.29 -45.99
CA ARG A 85 16.70 40.68 -45.64
C ARG A 85 16.79 39.89 -44.33
N VAL A 86 15.74 39.98 -43.53
CA VAL A 86 15.53 39.17 -42.32
C VAL A 86 14.22 38.42 -42.46
N SER A 87 14.22 37.14 -42.14
CA SER A 87 13.01 36.31 -42.20
C SER A 87 12.03 36.69 -41.09
N PRO A 88 10.71 36.78 -41.38
CA PRO A 88 9.69 36.96 -40.34
C PRO A 88 9.66 35.84 -39.30
N ALA A 89 10.20 34.65 -39.63
CA ALA A 89 10.30 33.52 -38.72
C ALA A 89 11.45 33.67 -37.70
N LEU A 90 12.41 34.58 -37.93
CA LEU A 90 13.53 34.84 -37.03
C LEU A 90 13.11 35.83 -35.93
N VAL A 91 12.21 35.37 -35.06
CA VAL A 91 11.69 36.11 -33.91
C VAL A 91 11.73 35.22 -32.67
N ASN A 92 11.65 35.82 -31.48
CA ASN A 92 11.61 35.04 -30.23
C ASN A 92 10.39 34.12 -30.20
N GLY A 93 10.63 32.82 -30.02
CA GLY A 93 9.59 31.78 -30.09
C GLY A 93 9.18 31.39 -31.52
N GLY A 94 9.83 31.94 -32.54
CA GLY A 94 9.62 31.56 -33.94
C GLY A 94 10.06 30.13 -34.22
N VAL A 95 9.45 29.51 -35.23
CA VAL A 95 9.73 28.13 -35.64
C VAL A 95 10.20 28.14 -37.09
N PHE A 96 11.30 27.45 -37.36
CA PHE A 96 11.88 27.30 -38.69
C PHE A 96 12.44 25.88 -38.86
N ARG A 97 12.65 25.47 -40.11
CA ARG A 97 13.18 24.17 -40.48
C ARG A 97 14.61 24.31 -41.01
N LYS A 98 15.32 23.19 -41.03
CA LYS A 98 16.65 23.11 -41.65
C LYS A 98 16.53 23.49 -43.13
N GLY A 99 17.34 24.45 -43.55
CA GLY A 99 17.36 24.96 -44.93
C GLY A 99 16.59 26.27 -45.13
N ASP A 100 15.79 26.70 -44.14
CA ASP A 100 15.09 27.98 -44.23
C ASP A 100 16.10 29.14 -44.19
N THR A 101 15.96 30.09 -45.12
CA THR A 101 16.76 31.31 -45.13
C THR A 101 16.26 32.25 -44.03
N LEU A 102 17.03 32.36 -42.95
CA LEU A 102 16.71 33.24 -41.82
C LEU A 102 17.19 34.67 -42.02
N LEU A 103 18.31 34.83 -42.72
CA LEU A 103 18.97 36.10 -42.95
C LEU A 103 19.65 36.06 -44.33
N GLN A 104 19.65 37.19 -45.04
CA GLN A 104 20.34 37.32 -46.32
C GLN A 104 21.33 38.47 -46.25
N ILE A 105 22.58 38.16 -46.55
CA ILE A 105 23.68 39.13 -46.68
C ILE A 105 23.71 39.58 -48.14
N ASP A 106 24.07 40.85 -48.36
CA ASP A 106 24.26 41.42 -49.69
C ASP A 106 25.24 40.57 -50.51
N PRO A 107 24.79 39.94 -51.62
CA PRO A 107 25.61 39.00 -52.36
C PRO A 107 26.52 39.67 -53.39
N VAL A 108 26.38 40.98 -53.66
CA VAL A 108 27.01 41.64 -54.83
C VAL A 108 28.53 41.41 -54.90
N ASP A 109 29.24 41.68 -53.80
CA ASP A 109 30.69 41.51 -53.75
C ASP A 109 31.11 40.03 -53.88
N TYR A 110 30.30 39.12 -53.31
CA TYR A 110 30.53 37.68 -53.38
C TYR A 110 30.28 37.12 -54.78
N GLU A 111 29.21 37.55 -55.45
CA GLU A 111 28.89 37.17 -56.84
C GLU A 111 29.93 37.69 -57.82
N LEU A 112 30.42 38.92 -57.62
CA LEU A 112 31.52 39.47 -58.41
C LEU A 112 32.80 38.65 -58.22
N ALA A 113 33.17 38.32 -56.97
CA ALA A 113 34.34 37.52 -56.67
C ALA A 113 34.26 36.11 -57.31
N VAL A 114 33.09 35.46 -57.23
CA VAL A 114 32.85 34.17 -57.89
C VAL A 114 32.97 34.29 -59.42
N THR A 115 32.45 35.36 -60.00
CA THR A 115 32.53 35.60 -61.45
C THR A 115 33.96 35.81 -61.92
N LEU A 116 34.74 36.62 -61.19
CA LEU A 116 36.17 36.82 -61.46
C LEU A 116 36.97 35.52 -61.31
N ALA A 117 36.67 34.70 -60.29
CA ALA A 117 37.32 33.41 -60.11
C ALA A 117 37.02 32.45 -61.26
N LYS A 118 35.77 32.41 -61.74
CA LYS A 118 35.38 31.59 -62.90
C LYS A 118 36.05 32.04 -64.19
N ALA A 119 36.20 33.35 -64.42
CA ALA A 119 36.92 33.87 -65.57
C ALA A 119 38.39 33.44 -65.56
N LYS A 120 39.07 33.58 -64.41
CA LYS A 120 40.46 33.14 -64.25
C LYS A 120 40.66 31.64 -64.52
N VAL A 121 39.70 30.80 -64.13
CA VAL A 121 39.76 29.35 -64.44
C VAL A 121 39.62 29.12 -65.94
N LYS A 122 38.68 29.80 -66.61
CA LYS A 122 38.49 29.67 -68.07
C LYS A 122 39.68 30.16 -68.89
N ASP A 123 40.36 31.21 -68.43
CA ASP A 123 41.55 31.74 -69.12
C ASP A 123 42.76 30.78 -68.99
N ALA A 124 42.72 29.85 -68.03
CA ALA A 124 43.78 28.88 -67.76
C ALA A 124 43.51 27.46 -68.30
N GLU A 125 42.29 27.21 -68.79
CA GLU A 125 41.90 26.00 -69.55
C GLU A 125 42.22 26.15 -71.04
#